data_AF-A0A1D6FLP7-F1
#
_entry.id   AF-A0A1D6FLP7-F1
#
_cell.length_a   1.000
_cell.length_b   1.000
_cell.length_c   1.000
_cell.angle_alpha   90.00
_cell.angle_beta   90.00
_cell.angle_gamma   90.00
#
_symmetry.space_group_name_H-M   'P 1'
#
loop_
_entity.id
_entity.type
_entity.pdbx_description
1 polymer ?
#
loop_
_entity_poly.entity_id
_entity_poly.type
_entity_poly.pdbx_seq_one_letter_code
_entity_poly.pdbx_strand_id
1 'polypeptide(L)'
;MATAAPASVEGFNCTTNRTYPCQVYTLYRAGFAGVPLNLAAIGDLFAVSRFMVAHANNLSTTAALANGQPLLVPLQCGCPSRYPSSYASMQYQIGSGDTYWIVSTTKLQNLTQY
;
A
#
# COMPACT_ATOMS: atom_id res chain seq x y z
N MET A 1 -16.55 -17.44 1.90
CA MET A 1 -15.47 -16.76 2.65
C MET A 1 -14.29 -16.63 1.72
N ALA A 2 -13.81 -15.42 1.42
CA ALA A 2 -12.59 -15.24 0.63
C ALA A 2 -11.38 -15.46 1.55
N THR A 3 -10.55 -16.45 1.26
CA THR A 3 -9.27 -16.64 1.94
C THR A 3 -8.36 -15.45 1.61
N ALA A 4 -7.75 -14.85 2.63
CA ALA A 4 -6.72 -13.83 2.41
C ALA A 4 -5.60 -14.44 1.56
N ALA A 5 -5.20 -13.75 0.48
CA ALA A 5 -4.06 -14.17 -0.31
C ALA A 5 -2.77 -14.09 0.54
N PRO A 6 -1.78 -14.97 0.31
CA PRO A 6 -0.50 -14.87 0.99
C PRO A 6 0.15 -13.52 0.67
N ALA A 7 0.92 -12.99 1.62
CA ALA A 7 1.76 -11.81 1.37
C ALA A 7 2.74 -12.13 0.23
N SER A 8 2.89 -11.21 -0.72
CA SER A 8 3.81 -11.32 -1.85
C SER A 8 4.46 -9.97 -2.11
N VAL A 9 5.80 -9.97 -2.23
CA VAL A 9 6.58 -8.81 -2.71
C VAL A 9 6.75 -8.80 -4.22
N GLU A 10 6.40 -9.89 -4.90
CA GLU A 10 6.51 -10.06 -6.36
C GLU A 10 5.20 -9.79 -7.09
N GLY A 11 4.10 -9.59 -6.35
CA GLY A 11 2.75 -9.45 -6.88
C GLY A 11 2.01 -10.78 -7.01
N PHE A 12 0.87 -10.74 -7.71
CA PHE A 12 0.01 -11.90 -7.96
C PHE A 12 -0.12 -12.14 -9.45
N ASN A 13 -0.23 -13.41 -9.88
CA ASN A 13 -0.40 -13.73 -11.30
C ASN A 13 -1.62 -13.00 -11.90
N CYS A 14 -1.38 -12.30 -12.99
CA CYS A 14 -2.42 -11.67 -13.77
C CYS A 14 -3.32 -12.73 -14.39
N THR A 15 -4.62 -12.44 -14.41
CA THR A 15 -5.60 -13.30 -15.08
C THR A 15 -6.05 -12.60 -16.35
N THR A 16 -6.09 -13.36 -17.45
CA THR A 16 -6.43 -12.84 -18.79
C THR A 16 -7.84 -12.23 -18.85
N ASN A 17 -8.74 -12.62 -17.95
CA ASN A 17 -10.12 -12.13 -17.88
C ASN A 17 -10.31 -10.90 -16.97
N ARG A 18 -9.23 -10.22 -16.55
CA ARG A 18 -9.32 -8.98 -15.77
C ARG A 18 -9.11 -7.75 -16.65
N THR A 19 -9.92 -6.73 -16.42
CA THR A 19 -9.68 -5.40 -16.95
C THR A 19 -8.65 -4.68 -16.06
N TYR A 20 -7.66 -4.07 -16.70
CA TYR A 20 -6.64 -3.24 -16.05
C TYR A 20 -6.83 -1.77 -16.50
N PRO A 21 -6.57 -0.78 -15.62
CA PRO A 21 -6.12 -0.93 -14.23
C PRO A 21 -7.22 -1.53 -13.34
N CYS A 22 -6.81 -2.37 -12.39
CA CYS A 22 -7.68 -2.98 -11.40
C CYS A 22 -7.64 -2.20 -10.08
N GLN A 23 -8.68 -2.35 -9.25
CA GLN A 23 -8.73 -1.77 -7.91
C GLN A 23 -8.46 -2.86 -6.87
N VAL A 24 -7.50 -2.62 -5.99
CA VAL A 24 -7.11 -3.52 -4.90
C VAL A 24 -6.91 -2.74 -3.62
N TYR A 25 -6.81 -3.46 -2.50
CA TYR A 25 -6.38 -2.91 -1.23
C TYR A 25 -5.08 -3.56 -0.81
N THR A 26 -4.16 -2.78 -0.25
CA THR A 26 -3.10 -3.31 0.60
C THR A 26 -3.48 -3.17 2.06
N LEU A 27 -2.99 -4.09 2.90
CA LEU A 27 -3.11 -4.00 4.34
C LEU A 27 -1.85 -3.31 4.89
N TYR A 28 -2.03 -2.12 5.44
CA TYR A 28 -0.96 -1.33 6.05
C TYR A 28 -1.19 -1.18 7.55
N ARG A 29 -0.14 -1.26 8.37
CA ARG A 29 -0.23 -1.00 9.81
C ARG A 29 0.32 0.39 10.13
N ALA A 30 -0.48 1.23 10.78
CA ALA A 30 -0.06 2.59 11.13
C ALA A 30 1.04 2.60 12.21
N GLY A 31 1.92 3.62 12.19
CA GLY A 31 2.85 3.91 13.30
C GLY A 31 4.26 3.32 13.20
N PHE A 32 4.65 2.81 12.03
CA PHE A 32 5.97 2.20 11.82
C PHE A 32 6.96 3.16 11.14
N ALA A 33 8.26 2.96 11.40
CA ALA A 33 9.37 3.61 10.70
C ALA A 33 9.29 5.15 10.63
N GLY A 34 8.73 5.78 11.66
CA GLY A 34 8.60 7.24 11.74
C GLY A 34 7.47 7.83 10.87
N VAL A 35 6.65 7.00 10.22
CA VAL A 35 5.45 7.47 9.50
C VAL A 35 4.44 8.01 10.53
N PRO A 36 4.03 9.29 10.43
CA PRO A 36 3.07 9.88 11.36
C PRO A 36 1.75 9.11 11.45
N LEU A 37 1.16 9.04 12.64
CA LEU A 37 -0.14 8.42 12.92
C LEU A 37 -1.32 9.26 12.41
N ASN A 38 -1.34 9.59 11.12
CA ASN A 38 -2.46 10.26 10.48
C ASN A 38 -2.69 9.74 9.06
N LEU A 39 -3.93 9.88 8.59
CA LEU A 39 -4.36 9.38 7.29
C LEU A 39 -3.67 10.06 6.11
N ALA A 40 -3.19 11.30 6.28
CA ALA A 40 -2.53 12.03 5.21
C ALA A 40 -1.14 11.44 4.92
N ALA A 41 -0.31 11.25 5.95
CA ALA A 41 1.03 10.68 5.79
C ALA A 41 1.01 9.26 5.21
N ILE A 42 0.02 8.46 5.61
CA ILE A 42 -0.18 7.12 5.03
C ILE A 42 -0.66 7.24 3.58
N GLY A 43 -1.56 8.17 3.28
CA GLY A 43 -1.98 8.45 1.91
C GLY A 43 -0.80 8.85 1.01
N ASP A 44 0.04 9.77 1.49
CA ASP A 44 1.22 10.26 0.77
C ASP A 44 2.22 9.12 0.48
N LEU A 45 2.40 8.19 1.44
CA LEU A 45 3.26 7.01 1.25
C LEU A 45 2.81 6.14 0.05
N PHE A 46 1.50 6.05 -0.19
CA PHE A 46 0.90 5.23 -1.24
C PHE A 46 0.38 6.04 -2.43
N ALA A 47 0.70 7.34 -2.50
CA ALA A 47 0.19 8.28 -3.49
C ALA A 47 -1.35 8.29 -3.62
N VAL A 48 -2.07 8.17 -2.50
CA VAL A 48 -3.53 8.27 -2.43
C VAL A 48 -3.98 9.36 -1.46
N SER A 49 -5.21 9.85 -1.62
CA SER A 49 -5.70 10.90 -0.74
C SER A 49 -6.08 10.38 0.65
N ARG A 50 -5.99 11.25 1.67
CA ARG A 50 -6.51 10.96 3.01
C ARG A 50 -7.97 10.48 3.00
N PHE A 51 -8.77 11.01 2.08
CA PHE A 51 -10.18 10.65 1.93
C PHE A 51 -10.33 9.21 1.46
N MET A 52 -9.50 8.78 0.51
CA MET A 52 -9.52 7.40 0.01
C MET A 52 -9.22 6.39 1.13
N VAL A 53 -8.22 6.67 1.97
CA VAL A 53 -7.89 5.82 3.12
C VAL A 53 -9.01 5.86 4.17
N ALA A 54 -9.54 7.05 4.49
CA ALA A 54 -10.64 7.19 5.45
C ALA A 54 -11.87 6.39 5.00
N HIS A 55 -12.28 6.56 3.74
CA HIS A 55 -13.44 5.92 3.15
C HIS A 55 -13.30 4.39 3.11
N ALA A 56 -12.12 3.88 2.73
CA ALA A 56 -11.83 2.44 2.70
C ALA A 56 -11.93 1.77 4.07
N ASN A 57 -11.77 2.52 5.16
CA ASN A 57 -11.76 2.02 6.53
C ASN A 57 -12.97 2.47 7.36
N ASN A 58 -13.96 3.11 6.74
CA ASN A 58 -15.12 3.68 7.42
C ASN A 58 -14.74 4.64 8.59
N LEU A 59 -13.73 5.49 8.36
CA LEU A 59 -13.22 6.48 9.30
C LEU A 59 -13.58 7.91 8.85
N SER A 60 -13.57 8.85 9.79
CA SER A 60 -13.50 10.28 9.47
C SER A 60 -12.10 10.64 8.93
N THR A 61 -12.01 11.65 8.05
CA THR A 61 -10.73 12.19 7.58
C THR A 61 -9.89 12.82 8.69
N THR A 62 -10.48 13.07 9.85
CA THR A 62 -9.85 13.59 11.07
C THR A 62 -9.65 12.53 12.16
N ALA A 63 -9.91 11.25 11.86
CA ALA A 63 -9.76 10.18 12.84
C ALA A 63 -8.31 10.07 13.33
N ALA A 64 -8.14 9.95 14.65
CA ALA A 64 -6.85 9.62 15.25
C ALA A 64 -6.57 8.13 15.06
N LEU A 65 -5.36 7.80 14.60
CA LEU A 65 -4.93 6.42 14.39
C LEU A 65 -4.17 5.89 15.61
N ALA A 66 -4.40 4.63 15.96
CA ALA A 66 -3.61 3.94 16.98
C ALA A 66 -2.36 3.28 16.36
N ASN A 67 -1.30 3.13 17.15
CA ASN A 67 -0.13 2.39 16.72
C ASN A 67 -0.49 0.91 16.44
N GLY A 68 -0.05 0.38 15.29
CA GLY A 68 -0.37 -0.97 14.85
C GLY A 68 -1.75 -1.14 14.21
N GLN A 69 -2.57 -0.08 14.14
CA GLN A 69 -3.92 -0.15 13.57
C GLN A 69 -3.86 -0.59 12.09
N PRO A 70 -4.55 -1.68 11.72
CA PRO A 70 -4.64 -2.10 10.33
C PRO A 70 -5.51 -1.13 9.53
N LEU A 71 -5.05 -0.76 8.35
CA LEU A 71 -5.74 0.08 7.40
C LEU A 71 -5.72 -0.56 6.02
N LEU A 72 -6.87 -0.57 5.37
CA LEU A 72 -6.98 -0.84 3.94
C LEU A 72 -6.59 0.43 3.18
N VAL A 73 -5.55 0.33 2.35
CA VAL A 73 -5.13 1.43 1.47
C VAL A 73 -5.48 1.05 0.03
N PRO A 74 -6.40 1.78 -0.63
CA PRO A 74 -6.77 1.48 -2.00
C PRO A 74 -5.61 1.79 -2.95
N LEU A 75 -5.32 0.87 -3.86
CA LEU A 75 -4.28 1.04 -4.89
C LEU A 75 -4.86 0.69 -6.27
N GLN A 76 -4.27 1.29 -7.30
CA GLN A 76 -4.50 0.86 -8.67
C GLN A 76 -3.45 -0.18 -9.05
N CYS A 77 -3.89 -1.36 -9.45
CA CYS A 77 -3.00 -2.40 -9.97
C CYS A 77 -2.99 -2.42 -11.50
N GLY A 78 -1.81 -2.68 -12.06
CA GLY A 78 -1.61 -2.95 -13.47
C GLY A 78 -1.11 -4.37 -13.69
N CYS A 79 -1.17 -4.81 -14.95
CA CYS A 79 -0.46 -6.00 -15.41
C CYS A 79 0.34 -5.65 -16.66
N PRO A 80 1.67 -5.58 -16.58
CA PRO A 80 2.49 -5.20 -17.71
C PRO A 80 2.66 -6.43 -18.61
N SER A 81 2.60 -6.26 -19.93
CA SER A 81 2.66 -7.39 -20.88
C SER A 81 3.93 -8.25 -20.79
N ARG A 82 5.00 -7.71 -20.18
CA ARG A 82 6.30 -8.37 -20.02
C ARG A 82 6.47 -9.14 -18.70
N TYR A 83 5.60 -8.93 -17.71
CA TYR A 83 5.68 -9.63 -16.43
C TYR A 83 4.32 -10.22 -16.06
N PRO A 84 4.26 -11.51 -15.70
CA PRO A 84 2.98 -12.15 -15.39
C PRO A 84 2.37 -11.67 -14.07
N SER A 85 3.10 -10.86 -13.28
CA SER A 85 2.67 -10.41 -11.96
C SER A 85 2.03 -9.02 -11.99
N SER A 86 0.94 -8.87 -11.25
CA SER A 86 0.30 -7.59 -10.98
C SER A 86 1.19 -6.72 -10.10
N TYR A 87 1.23 -5.43 -10.37
CA TYR A 87 1.95 -4.46 -9.54
C TYR A 87 1.09 -3.21 -9.33
N ALA A 88 1.41 -2.44 -8.29
CA ALA A 88 0.88 -1.10 -8.10
C ALA A 88 2.04 -0.11 -8.21
N SER A 89 1.93 0.86 -9.13
CA SER A 89 2.93 1.92 -9.25
C SER A 89 2.92 2.78 -7.99
N MET A 90 4.09 3.01 -7.42
CA MET A 90 4.26 3.91 -6.27
C MET A 90 5.46 4.82 -6.52
N GLN A 91 5.37 6.05 -6.07
CA GLN A 91 6.49 6.99 -6.05
C GLN A 91 6.76 7.36 -4.59
N TYR A 92 8.01 7.22 -4.16
CA TYR A 92 8.42 7.56 -2.81
C TYR A 92 9.65 8.45 -2.87
N GLN A 93 9.59 9.58 -2.17
CA GLN A 93 10.71 10.50 -2.07
C GLN A 93 11.68 10.01 -0.98
N ILE A 94 12.87 9.59 -1.40
CA ILE A 94 13.95 9.16 -0.49
C ILE A 94 14.35 10.34 0.41
N GLY A 95 14.25 10.13 1.72
CA GLY A 95 14.68 11.07 2.74
C GLY A 95 16.10 10.83 3.23
N SER A 96 16.63 11.75 4.04
CA SER A 96 17.92 11.55 4.72
C SER A 96 17.86 10.32 5.63
N GLY A 97 18.82 9.41 5.46
CA GLY A 97 18.91 8.16 6.23
C GLY A 97 18.09 7.00 5.67
N ASP A 98 17.30 7.20 4.62
CA ASP A 98 16.63 6.11 3.92
C ASP A 98 17.64 5.29 3.10
N THR A 99 17.44 3.97 3.10
CA THR A 99 18.01 3.05 2.11
C THR A 99 16.86 2.31 1.43
N TYR A 100 17.07 1.72 0.24
CA TYR A 100 16.01 0.90 -0.39
C TYR A 100 15.54 -0.24 0.53
N TRP A 101 16.47 -0.82 1.32
CA TRP A 101 16.12 -1.82 2.33
C TRP A 101 15.22 -1.26 3.44
N ILE A 102 15.53 -0.10 4.01
CA ILE A 102 14.69 0.53 5.04
C ILE A 102 13.31 0.86 4.47
N VAL A 103 13.26 1.44 3.26
CA VAL A 103 11.99 1.82 2.63
C VAL A 103 11.11 0.60 2.36
N SER A 104 11.66 -0.46 1.76
CA SER A 104 10.92 -1.68 1.44
C SER A 104 10.46 -2.46 2.68
N THR A 105 11.37 -2.73 3.63
CA THR A 105 11.10 -3.64 4.75
C THR A 105 10.40 -2.95 5.92
N THR A 106 10.66 -1.65 6.14
CA THR A 106 10.13 -0.93 7.32
C THR A 106 8.99 0.01 6.95
N LYS A 107 9.20 0.96 6.02
CA LYS A 107 8.18 1.96 5.67
C LYS A 107 7.02 1.34 4.92
N LEU A 108 7.31 0.48 3.94
CA LEU A 108 6.34 -0.22 3.12
C LEU A 108 6.04 -1.63 3.62
N GLN A 109 6.59 -2.05 4.76
CA GLN A 109 6.20 -3.29 5.46
C GLN A 109 6.27 -4.55 4.60
N ASN A 110 7.31 -4.69 3.77
CA ASN A 110 7.47 -5.81 2.83
C ASN A 110 6.36 -5.88 1.76
N LEU A 111 5.84 -4.74 1.31
CA LEU A 111 4.97 -4.65 0.14
C LEU A 111 5.73 -4.52 -1.18
N THR A 112 7.05 -4.33 -1.13
CA THR A 112 7.94 -4.23 -2.30
C THR A 112 9.31 -4.80 -1.98
N GLN A 113 10.09 -5.08 -3.02
CA GLN A 113 11.52 -5.39 -2.94
C GLN A 113 12.38 -4.11 -2.95
N TYR A 114 13.68 -4.25 -2.68
CA TYR A 114 14.71 -3.18 -2.68
C TYR A 114 15.72 -3.33 -3.81
#